data_AF-A0A1Z5KZM4-F1
#
_entry.id   AF-A0A1Z5KZM4-F1
#
_cell.length_a   1.000
_cell.length_b   1.000
_cell.length_c   1.000
_cell.angle_alpha   90.00
_cell.angle_beta   90.00
_cell.angle_gamma   90.00
#
_symmetry.space_group_name_H-M   'P 1'
#
loop_
_entity.id
_entity.type
_entity.pdbx_description
1 polymer ?
#
loop_
_entity_poly.entity_id
_entity_poly.type
_entity_poly.pdbx_seq_one_letter_code
_entity_poly.pdbx_strand_id
1 'polypeptide(L)'
;MPGQMTQNRLLVRHPTDEPVEKAYQKIVSDLTSGRQGSPMAAVAKTFRQVLDYNVPHGKRNRLMAVVHTYQLLSDKETLQDNLELACLVGWCIELLQAYFLIADDIMDKSTMRRGRPSWYTVEGVGLRAINDSFFLQGAVFKVLRQNVGNLVVHQDLVELFLDANFATVEGQCLDMLSNPEGVVPDLSQFTDERYSTIVQHKTAYWLAVKALQLMDNNQCETFKAHFGRGKPGEVDELA
;
A
#
# COMPACT_ATOMS: atom_id res chain seq x y z
N MET A 1 12.85 41.98 -9.99
CA MET A 1 13.19 41.21 -8.77
C MET A 1 12.87 39.75 -9.06
N PRO A 2 13.83 38.82 -9.01
CA PRO A 2 13.52 37.41 -9.22
C PRO A 2 12.71 36.89 -8.03
N GLY A 3 11.59 36.23 -8.33
CA GLY A 3 10.64 35.76 -7.33
C GLY A 3 11.29 34.89 -6.28
N GLN A 4 10.93 35.12 -5.02
CA GLN A 4 11.14 34.18 -3.94
C GLN A 4 10.46 32.86 -4.34
N MET A 5 11.26 31.90 -4.81
CA MET A 5 10.84 30.51 -4.88
C MET A 5 10.45 30.11 -3.47
N THR A 6 9.16 29.99 -3.20
CA THR A 6 8.64 29.31 -2.02
C THR A 6 9.21 27.89 -2.04
N GLN A 7 10.26 27.64 -1.25
CA GLN A 7 10.71 26.29 -0.94
C GLN A 7 9.54 25.59 -0.24
N ASN A 8 8.73 24.88 -1.00
CA ASN A 8 7.67 24.01 -0.48
C ASN A 8 8.38 22.76 0.07
N ARG A 9 8.94 22.88 1.28
CA ARG A 9 9.58 21.76 1.99
C ARG A 9 8.45 20.82 2.41
N LEU A 10 8.39 19.64 1.81
CA LEU A 10 7.47 18.56 2.21
C LEU A 10 7.52 18.39 3.75
N LEU A 11 6.35 18.34 4.37
CA LEU A 11 6.16 18.13 5.82
C LEU A 11 6.50 16.68 6.20
N VAL A 12 6.17 15.73 5.33
CA VAL A 12 6.60 14.33 5.41
C VAL A 12 7.54 14.05 4.25
N ARG A 13 8.75 13.58 4.56
CA ARG A 13 9.82 13.24 3.61
C ARG A 13 10.24 11.78 3.67
N HIS A 14 10.14 11.18 4.85
CA HIS A 14 10.56 9.82 5.09
C HIS A 14 9.41 9.00 5.67
N PRO A 15 9.29 7.70 5.34
CA PRO A 15 8.22 6.85 5.86
C PRO A 15 8.30 6.59 7.37
N THR A 16 9.33 7.08 8.06
CA THR A 16 9.47 7.00 9.52
C THR A 16 9.19 8.34 10.20
N ASP A 17 8.78 9.36 9.45
CA ASP A 17 8.40 10.64 10.02
C ASP A 17 7.15 10.48 10.89
N GLU A 18 7.04 11.33 11.93
CA GLU A 18 6.03 11.22 12.98
C GLU A 18 4.58 11.11 12.45
N PRO A 19 4.12 11.88 11.44
CA PRO A 19 2.76 11.74 10.93
C PRO A 19 2.46 10.35 10.36
N VAL A 20 3.44 9.74 9.70
CA VAL A 20 3.31 8.41 9.10
C VAL A 20 3.22 7.34 10.19
N GLU A 21 4.11 7.40 11.18
CA GLU A 21 4.11 6.44 12.29
C GLU A 21 2.86 6.60 13.18
N LYS A 22 2.41 7.83 13.44
CA LYS A 22 1.15 8.09 14.17
C LYS A 22 -0.06 7.48 13.45
N ALA A 23 -0.17 7.69 12.13
CA ALA A 23 -1.25 7.09 11.35
C ALA A 23 -1.23 5.55 11.43
N TYR A 24 -0.05 4.93 11.44
CA TYR A 24 0.07 3.48 11.61
C TYR A 24 -0.39 3.01 12.99
N GLN A 25 0.06 3.68 14.06
CA GLN A 25 -0.36 3.34 15.42
C GLN A 25 -1.87 3.51 15.61
N LYS A 26 -2.46 4.54 14.99
CA LYS A 26 -3.90 4.72 14.97
C LYS A 26 -4.61 3.54 14.30
N ILE A 27 -4.18 3.13 13.11
CA ILE A 27 -4.75 1.98 12.39
C ILE A 27 -4.70 0.72 13.24
N VAL A 28 -3.54 0.43 13.83
CA VAL A 28 -3.36 -0.72 14.71
C VAL A 28 -4.37 -0.66 15.87
N SER A 29 -4.44 0.49 16.55
CA SER A 29 -5.33 0.68 17.69
C SER A 29 -6.79 0.46 17.28
N ASP A 30 -7.23 1.06 16.19
CA ASP A 30 -8.60 0.97 15.67
C ASP A 30 -8.99 -0.48 15.31
N LEU A 31 -8.02 -1.29 14.86
CA LEU A 31 -8.23 -2.66 14.40
C LEU A 31 -8.17 -3.71 15.52
N THR A 32 -7.47 -3.40 16.61
CA THR A 32 -7.12 -4.39 17.66
C THR A 32 -7.65 -4.03 19.05
N SER A 33 -8.13 -2.81 19.29
CA SER A 33 -8.68 -2.40 20.59
C SER A 33 -10.12 -2.87 20.82
N GLY A 34 -10.59 -2.80 22.08
CA GLY A 34 -12.02 -2.89 22.42
C GLY A 34 -12.62 -4.30 22.51
N ARG A 35 -11.80 -5.35 22.66
CA ARG A 35 -12.25 -6.76 22.67
C ARG A 35 -11.93 -7.52 23.97
N GLN A 36 -11.57 -6.81 25.03
CA GLN A 36 -11.22 -7.42 26.32
C GLN A 36 -12.40 -8.17 26.95
N GLY A 37 -12.12 -9.23 27.71
CA GLY A 37 -13.15 -10.01 28.41
C GLY A 37 -13.94 -10.98 27.53
N SER A 38 -13.53 -11.21 26.29
CA SER A 38 -14.16 -12.18 25.38
C SER A 38 -13.11 -12.99 24.61
N PRO A 39 -13.47 -14.13 23.99
CA PRO A 39 -12.58 -14.86 23.08
C PRO A 39 -12.04 -14.00 21.93
N MET A 40 -12.69 -12.89 21.60
CA MET A 40 -12.22 -11.94 20.58
C MET A 40 -10.93 -11.22 20.97
N ALA A 41 -10.52 -11.26 22.24
CA ALA A 41 -9.20 -10.79 22.67
C ALA A 41 -8.08 -11.60 22.00
N ALA A 42 -8.27 -12.91 21.81
CA ALA A 42 -7.31 -13.74 21.10
C ALA A 42 -7.23 -13.35 19.61
N VAL A 43 -8.36 -13.06 18.98
CA VAL A 43 -8.43 -12.58 17.59
C VAL A 43 -7.69 -11.26 17.43
N ALA A 44 -7.90 -10.30 18.34
CA ALA A 44 -7.20 -9.02 18.35
C ALA A 44 -5.68 -9.19 18.49
N LYS A 45 -5.24 -10.06 19.42
CA LYS A 45 -3.82 -10.37 19.63
C LYS A 45 -3.20 -10.99 18.39
N THR A 46 -3.86 -11.98 17.77
CA THR A 46 -3.39 -12.60 16.52
C THR A 46 -3.30 -11.56 15.42
N PHE A 47 -4.30 -10.69 15.28
CA PHE A 47 -4.27 -9.68 14.23
C PHE A 47 -3.16 -8.66 14.41
N ARG A 48 -2.88 -8.24 15.65
CA ARG A 48 -1.71 -7.40 15.97
C ARG A 48 -0.42 -8.05 15.50
N GLN A 49 -0.24 -9.36 15.72
CA GLN A 49 0.93 -10.10 15.24
C GLN A 49 1.04 -10.09 13.72
N VAL A 50 -0.09 -10.29 13.01
CA VAL A 50 -0.13 -10.23 11.54
C VAL A 50 0.28 -8.84 11.03
N LEU A 51 -0.27 -7.78 11.63
CA LEU A 51 0.05 -6.39 11.30
C LEU A 51 1.54 -6.11 11.53
N ASP A 52 2.04 -6.40 12.73
CA ASP A 52 3.41 -6.10 13.14
C ASP A 52 4.43 -6.85 12.29
N TYR A 53 4.14 -8.09 11.89
CA TYR A 53 5.07 -8.88 11.10
C TYR A 53 5.07 -8.49 9.62
N ASN A 54 3.92 -8.17 9.02
CA ASN A 54 3.80 -8.09 7.56
C ASN A 54 3.78 -6.66 7.01
N VAL A 55 3.29 -5.69 7.78
CA VAL A 55 2.90 -4.37 7.23
C VAL A 55 4.02 -3.32 7.29
N PRO A 56 4.64 -3.01 8.45
CA PRO A 56 5.48 -1.81 8.60
C PRO A 56 6.89 -1.99 8.03
N HIS A 57 7.15 -3.01 7.21
CA HIS A 57 8.50 -3.30 6.74
C HIS A 57 8.68 -2.99 5.25
N GLY A 58 9.91 -3.15 4.76
CA GLY A 58 10.26 -2.79 3.39
C GLY A 58 10.42 -1.28 3.21
N LYS A 59 10.41 -0.84 1.95
CA LYS A 59 10.74 0.55 1.59
C LYS A 59 9.59 1.55 1.79
N ARG A 60 8.34 1.06 1.89
CA ARG A 60 7.12 1.88 2.02
C ARG A 60 6.95 2.93 0.90
N ASN A 61 7.52 2.67 -0.28
CA ASN A 61 7.48 3.60 -1.42
C ASN A 61 6.04 3.89 -1.89
N ARG A 62 5.15 2.92 -1.74
CA ARG A 62 3.74 3.03 -2.14
C ARG A 62 3.01 4.01 -1.24
N LEU A 63 3.15 3.86 0.08
CA LEU A 63 2.69 4.86 1.03
C LEU A 63 3.25 6.25 0.70
N MET A 64 4.56 6.36 0.53
CA MET A 64 5.20 7.65 0.29
C MET A 64 4.78 8.30 -1.02
N ALA A 65 4.47 7.52 -2.06
CA ALA A 65 3.92 8.05 -3.30
C ALA A 65 2.59 8.78 -3.08
N VAL A 66 1.69 8.23 -2.25
CA VAL A 66 0.42 8.89 -1.90
C VAL A 66 0.68 10.16 -1.11
N VAL A 67 1.47 10.07 -0.04
CA VAL A 67 1.70 11.19 0.88
C VAL A 67 2.43 12.34 0.18
N HIS A 68 3.42 12.05 -0.66
CA HIS A 68 4.10 13.07 -1.45
C HIS A 68 3.16 13.67 -2.52
N THR A 69 2.37 12.87 -3.22
CA THR A 69 1.42 13.38 -4.21
C THR A 69 0.39 14.30 -3.55
N TYR A 70 -0.14 13.91 -2.40
CA TYR A 70 -1.08 14.73 -1.64
C TYR A 70 -0.46 16.07 -1.23
N GLN A 71 0.76 16.06 -0.70
CA GLN A 71 1.49 17.27 -0.32
C GLN A 71 1.79 18.21 -1.49
N LEU A 72 2.09 17.65 -2.66
CA LEU A 72 2.43 18.44 -3.84
C LEU A 72 1.19 19.08 -4.49
N LEU A 73 0.03 18.43 -4.40
CA LEU A 73 -1.21 18.88 -5.05
C LEU A 73 -2.14 19.69 -4.14
N SER A 74 -1.92 19.65 -2.84
CA SER A 74 -2.73 20.41 -1.87
C SER A 74 -2.20 21.83 -1.70
N ASP A 75 -3.11 22.80 -1.54
CA ASP A 75 -2.75 24.09 -0.96
C ASP A 75 -2.36 23.94 0.53
N LYS A 76 -1.76 24.98 1.12
CA LYS A 76 -1.21 24.93 2.48
C LYS A 76 -2.27 24.65 3.56
N GLU A 77 -3.49 25.16 3.39
CA GLU A 77 -4.57 25.02 4.36
C GLU A 77 -5.10 23.59 4.31
N THR A 78 -5.48 23.13 3.12
CA THR A 78 -5.95 21.75 2.86
C THR A 78 -4.93 20.71 3.32
N LEU A 79 -3.64 20.95 3.06
CA LEU A 79 -2.56 20.04 3.45
C LEU A 79 -2.53 19.83 4.96
N GLN A 80 -2.51 20.91 5.75
CA GLN A 80 -2.34 20.82 7.19
C GLN A 80 -3.48 20.04 7.86
N ASP A 81 -4.71 20.23 7.37
CA ASP A 81 -5.91 19.63 7.96
C ASP A 81 -6.03 18.12 7.70
N ASN A 82 -5.45 17.62 6.61
CA ASN A 82 -5.74 16.28 6.09
C ASN A 82 -4.49 15.42 5.88
N LEU A 83 -3.29 15.90 6.22
CA LEU A 83 -2.04 15.15 6.05
C LEU A 83 -2.07 13.79 6.77
N GLU A 84 -2.67 13.71 7.96
CA GLU A 84 -2.82 12.44 8.69
C GLU A 84 -3.72 11.46 7.90
N LEU A 85 -4.80 11.95 7.29
CA LEU A 85 -5.68 11.14 6.46
C LEU A 85 -4.96 10.63 5.21
N ALA A 86 -4.13 11.46 4.58
CA ALA A 86 -3.29 11.03 3.45
C ALA A 86 -2.29 9.93 3.87
N CYS A 87 -1.68 10.05 5.06
CA CYS A 87 -0.82 9.00 5.62
C CYS A 87 -1.60 7.70 5.88
N LEU A 88 -2.82 7.81 6.40
CA LEU A 88 -3.70 6.68 6.68
C LEU A 88 -4.14 5.96 5.39
N VAL A 89 -4.51 6.71 4.34
CA VAL A 89 -4.77 6.14 3.01
C VAL A 89 -3.51 5.48 2.45
N GLY A 90 -2.33 6.09 2.61
CA GLY A 90 -1.06 5.47 2.24
C GLY A 90 -0.81 4.13 2.95
N TRP A 91 -1.13 4.02 4.23
CA TRP A 91 -1.08 2.76 4.99
C TRP A 91 -2.13 1.74 4.55
N CYS A 92 -3.32 2.15 4.14
CA CYS A 92 -4.30 1.26 3.51
C CYS A 92 -3.70 0.55 2.29
N ILE A 93 -2.80 1.20 1.56
CA ILE A 93 -2.14 0.54 0.44
C ILE A 93 -1.06 -0.44 0.88
N GLU A 94 -0.30 -0.14 1.94
CA GLU A 94 0.65 -1.11 2.50
C GLU A 94 -0.08 -2.32 3.12
N LEU A 95 -1.29 -2.13 3.68
CA LEU A 95 -2.17 -3.23 4.10
C LEU A 95 -2.58 -4.10 2.91
N LEU A 96 -3.05 -3.49 1.81
CA LEU A 96 -3.42 -4.21 0.60
C LEU A 96 -2.23 -4.96 0.00
N GLN A 97 -1.05 -4.34 -0.03
CA GLN A 97 0.18 -4.97 -0.49
C GLN A 97 0.57 -6.15 0.42
N ALA A 98 0.48 -6.01 1.74
CA ALA A 98 0.79 -7.09 2.67
C ALA A 98 -0.17 -8.28 2.50
N TYR A 99 -1.46 -8.02 2.26
CA TYR A 99 -2.43 -9.04 1.87
C TYR A 99 -1.94 -9.84 0.64
N PHE A 100 -1.61 -9.14 -0.46
CA PHE A 100 -1.14 -9.81 -1.68
C PHE A 100 0.16 -10.57 -1.46
N LEU A 101 1.13 -10.02 -0.71
CA LEU A 101 2.40 -10.70 -0.46
C LEU A 101 2.24 -12.00 0.35
N ILE A 102 1.35 -12.03 1.34
CA ILE A 102 1.08 -13.27 2.09
C ILE A 102 0.48 -14.33 1.17
N ALA A 103 -0.48 -13.96 0.33
CA ALA A 103 -1.11 -14.88 -0.62
C ALA A 103 -0.10 -15.37 -1.68
N ASP A 104 0.65 -14.44 -2.28
CA ASP A 104 1.71 -14.70 -3.28
C ASP A 104 2.78 -15.64 -2.72
N ASP A 105 3.26 -15.42 -1.50
CA ASP A 105 4.22 -16.30 -0.85
C ASP A 105 3.74 -17.75 -0.75
N ILE A 106 2.43 -17.95 -0.50
CA ILE A 106 1.82 -19.29 -0.41
C ILE A 106 1.69 -19.91 -1.80
N MET A 107 1.17 -19.16 -2.78
CA MET A 107 0.98 -19.63 -4.16
C MET A 107 2.30 -20.01 -4.83
N ASP A 108 3.33 -19.20 -4.62
CA ASP A 108 4.67 -19.40 -5.20
C ASP A 108 5.56 -20.32 -4.34
N LYS A 109 5.07 -20.76 -3.18
CA LYS A 109 5.83 -21.54 -2.18
C LYS A 109 7.15 -20.86 -1.78
N SER A 110 7.14 -19.52 -1.74
CA SER A 110 8.28 -18.72 -1.32
C SER A 110 8.54 -18.91 0.18
N THR A 111 9.78 -19.20 0.57
CA THR A 111 10.09 -19.45 1.99
C THR A 111 10.51 -18.19 2.75
N MET A 112 10.89 -17.12 2.02
CA MET A 112 11.49 -15.91 2.57
C MET A 112 10.89 -14.66 1.91
N ARG A 113 10.62 -13.64 2.73
CA ARG A 113 10.17 -12.32 2.30
C ARG A 113 10.80 -11.22 3.16
N ARG A 114 11.38 -10.19 2.53
CA ARG A 114 12.05 -9.06 3.20
C ARG A 114 13.11 -9.51 4.23
N GLY A 115 13.90 -10.53 3.88
CA GLY A 115 14.97 -11.07 4.73
C GLY A 115 14.51 -11.89 5.93
N ARG A 116 13.22 -12.25 6.02
CA ARG A 116 12.64 -13.05 7.10
C ARG A 116 11.81 -14.20 6.52
N PRO A 117 11.46 -15.24 7.30
CA PRO A 117 10.52 -16.26 6.85
C PRO A 117 9.21 -15.67 6.33
N SER A 118 8.71 -16.18 5.21
CA SER A 118 7.37 -15.86 4.72
C SER A 118 6.31 -16.19 5.78
N TRP A 119 5.21 -15.44 5.84
CA TRP A 119 4.29 -15.54 6.98
C TRP A 119 3.77 -16.97 7.22
N TYR A 120 3.43 -17.69 6.14
CA TYR A 120 2.93 -19.07 6.24
C TYR A 120 3.98 -20.09 6.68
N THR A 121 5.28 -19.77 6.61
CA THR A 121 6.38 -20.64 7.06
C THR A 121 6.79 -20.37 8.51
N VAL A 122 6.26 -19.32 9.14
CA VAL A 122 6.46 -19.04 10.57
C VAL A 122 5.79 -20.15 11.39
N GLU A 123 6.50 -20.63 12.42
CA GLU A 123 6.01 -21.68 13.31
C GLU A 123 4.64 -21.32 13.91
N GLY A 124 3.68 -22.24 13.81
CA GLY A 124 2.32 -22.05 14.31
C GLY A 124 1.39 -21.23 13.42
N VAL A 125 1.85 -20.72 12.26
CA VAL A 125 1.00 -20.02 11.29
C VAL A 125 0.45 -21.00 10.24
N GLY A 126 1.33 -21.59 9.41
CA GLY A 126 0.91 -22.49 8.34
C GLY A 126 -0.15 -21.88 7.41
N LEU A 127 -1.12 -22.68 6.97
CA LEU A 127 -2.18 -22.24 6.06
C LEU A 127 -3.21 -21.29 6.70
N ARG A 128 -3.15 -21.05 8.03
CA ARG A 128 -3.92 -19.95 8.65
C ARG A 128 -3.56 -18.60 8.01
N ALA A 129 -2.34 -18.48 7.46
CA ALA A 129 -1.90 -17.32 6.69
C ALA A 129 -2.90 -16.90 5.58
N ILE A 130 -3.67 -17.84 5.01
CA ILE A 130 -4.75 -17.53 4.05
C ILE A 130 -5.82 -16.66 4.71
N ASN A 131 -6.30 -17.05 5.89
CA ASN A 131 -7.26 -16.24 6.64
C ASN A 131 -6.65 -14.92 7.13
N ASP A 132 -5.38 -14.94 7.54
CA ASP A 132 -4.66 -13.75 7.98
C ASP A 132 -4.53 -12.72 6.83
N SER A 133 -4.40 -13.18 5.58
CA SER A 133 -4.39 -12.31 4.39
C SER A 133 -5.78 -11.67 4.17
N PHE A 134 -6.88 -12.43 4.29
CA PHE A 134 -8.24 -11.87 4.23
C PHE A 134 -8.48 -10.85 5.34
N PHE A 135 -7.87 -11.04 6.51
CA PHE A 135 -7.97 -10.07 7.60
C PHE A 135 -7.36 -8.71 7.23
N LEU A 136 -6.19 -8.72 6.56
CA LEU A 136 -5.57 -7.51 6.03
C LEU A 136 -6.42 -6.86 4.93
N GLN A 137 -6.96 -7.64 4.00
CA GLN A 137 -7.85 -7.14 2.95
C GLN A 137 -9.09 -6.44 3.55
N GLY A 138 -9.79 -7.08 4.48
CA GLY A 138 -10.95 -6.48 5.16
C GLY A 138 -10.59 -5.27 6.01
N ALA A 139 -9.39 -5.21 6.57
CA ALA A 139 -8.92 -4.07 7.36
C ALA A 139 -8.78 -2.80 6.53
N VAL A 140 -8.42 -2.87 5.24
CA VAL A 140 -8.40 -1.72 4.34
C VAL A 140 -9.76 -1.00 4.36
N PHE A 141 -10.84 -1.73 4.06
CA PHE A 141 -12.19 -1.14 3.99
C PHE A 141 -12.72 -0.69 5.35
N LYS A 142 -12.36 -1.40 6.43
CA LYS A 142 -12.69 -0.98 7.79
C LYS A 142 -12.04 0.35 8.15
N VAL A 143 -10.74 0.49 7.86
CA VAL A 143 -9.98 1.72 8.12
C VAL A 143 -10.51 2.87 7.28
N LEU A 144 -10.77 2.65 5.98
CA LEU A 144 -11.37 3.67 5.10
C LEU A 144 -12.72 4.14 5.65
N ARG A 145 -13.64 3.23 5.93
CA ARG A 145 -14.96 3.57 6.47
C ARG A 145 -14.88 4.36 7.78
N GLN A 146 -13.96 4.03 8.67
CA GLN A 146 -13.85 4.67 9.99
C GLN A 146 -13.22 6.07 9.93
N ASN A 147 -12.31 6.32 9.01
CA ASN A 147 -11.49 7.53 9.01
C ASN A 147 -11.80 8.49 7.86
N VAL A 148 -12.24 7.98 6.72
CA VAL A 148 -12.64 8.81 5.56
C VAL A 148 -14.13 8.69 5.23
N GLY A 149 -14.90 7.89 5.97
CA GLY A 149 -16.30 7.57 5.66
C GLY A 149 -17.27 8.76 5.58
N ASN A 150 -16.95 9.88 6.23
CA ASN A 150 -17.76 11.09 6.20
C ASN A 150 -17.30 12.10 5.12
N LEU A 151 -16.22 11.80 4.39
CA LEU A 151 -15.68 12.66 3.35
C LEU A 151 -16.37 12.36 2.02
N VAL A 152 -16.52 13.40 1.19
CA VAL A 152 -17.13 13.28 -0.15
C VAL A 152 -16.41 12.24 -1.01
N VAL A 153 -15.08 12.14 -0.87
CA VAL A 153 -14.22 11.21 -1.63
C VAL A 153 -14.27 9.76 -1.15
N HIS A 154 -15.04 9.44 -0.11
CA HIS A 154 -15.07 8.08 0.48
C HIS A 154 -15.42 7.01 -0.55
N GLN A 155 -16.47 7.24 -1.34
CA GLN A 155 -16.95 6.28 -2.32
C GLN A 155 -15.88 6.05 -3.40
N ASP A 156 -15.32 7.14 -3.95
CA ASP A 156 -14.27 7.07 -4.96
C ASP A 156 -13.05 6.29 -4.48
N LEU A 157 -12.63 6.51 -3.22
CA LEU A 157 -11.54 5.75 -2.63
C LEU A 157 -11.88 4.26 -2.52
N VAL A 158 -13.07 3.91 -2.03
CA VAL A 158 -13.49 2.50 -1.92
C VAL A 158 -13.50 1.82 -3.28
N GLU A 159 -14.08 2.47 -4.30
CA GLU A 159 -14.11 1.96 -5.68
C GLU A 159 -12.69 1.78 -6.22
N LEU A 160 -11.80 2.75 -6.02
CA LEU A 160 -10.42 2.66 -6.47
C LEU A 160 -9.64 1.50 -5.82
N PHE A 161 -9.85 1.24 -4.53
CA PHE A 161 -9.24 0.10 -3.83
C PHE A 161 -9.83 -1.24 -4.31
N LEU A 162 -11.12 -1.30 -4.62
CA LEU A 162 -11.77 -2.49 -5.18
C LEU A 162 -11.27 -2.80 -6.58
N ASP A 163 -11.20 -1.81 -7.47
CA ASP A 163 -10.69 -1.94 -8.83
C ASP A 163 -9.22 -2.39 -8.83
N ALA A 164 -8.38 -1.75 -8.00
CA ALA A 164 -6.98 -2.14 -7.85
C ALA A 164 -6.83 -3.58 -7.34
N ASN A 165 -7.65 -3.98 -6.38
CA ASN A 165 -7.67 -5.35 -5.88
C ASN A 165 -8.08 -6.34 -6.99
N PHE A 166 -9.14 -6.04 -7.73
CA PHE A 166 -9.65 -6.92 -8.79
C PHE A 166 -8.63 -7.09 -9.92
N ALA A 167 -8.08 -5.99 -10.45
CA ALA A 167 -7.06 -6.02 -11.49
C ALA A 167 -5.82 -6.81 -11.05
N THR A 168 -5.38 -6.66 -9.79
CA THR A 168 -4.23 -7.41 -9.26
C THR A 168 -4.52 -8.91 -9.19
N VAL A 169 -5.74 -9.30 -8.80
CA VAL A 169 -6.18 -10.71 -8.80
C VAL A 169 -6.25 -11.28 -10.22
N GLU A 170 -6.75 -10.53 -11.20
CA GLU A 170 -6.75 -10.94 -12.61
C GLU A 170 -5.32 -11.14 -13.13
N GLY A 171 -4.42 -10.19 -12.84
CA GLY A 171 -3.01 -10.29 -13.19
C GLY A 171 -2.32 -11.50 -12.54
N GLN A 172 -2.61 -11.77 -11.27
CA GLN A 172 -2.11 -12.95 -10.56
C GLN A 172 -2.67 -14.25 -11.17
N CYS A 173 -3.94 -14.27 -11.57
CA CYS A 173 -4.54 -15.41 -12.25
C CYS A 173 -3.83 -15.70 -13.58
N LEU A 174 -3.59 -14.67 -14.39
CA LEU A 174 -2.89 -14.81 -15.66
C LEU A 174 -1.43 -15.29 -15.47
N ASP A 175 -0.76 -14.81 -14.43
CA ASP A 175 0.57 -15.27 -14.01
C ASP A 175 0.58 -16.77 -13.71
N MET A 176 -0.32 -17.22 -12.84
CA MET A 176 -0.45 -18.64 -12.47
C MET A 176 -0.83 -19.54 -13.66
N LEU A 177 -1.70 -19.06 -14.55
CA LEU A 177 -2.05 -19.79 -15.78
C LEU A 177 -0.87 -19.94 -16.74
N SER A 178 0.19 -19.15 -16.59
CA SER A 178 1.42 -19.26 -17.38
C SER A 178 2.31 -20.41 -16.90
N ASN A 179 2.16 -20.86 -15.66
CA ASN A 179 2.94 -21.94 -15.06
C ASN A 179 2.07 -22.81 -14.13
N PRO A 180 1.09 -23.55 -14.68
CA PRO A 180 0.17 -24.37 -13.89
C PRO A 180 0.91 -25.47 -13.12
N GLU A 181 0.53 -25.67 -11.86
CA GLU A 181 1.18 -26.65 -10.98
C GLU A 181 0.99 -28.08 -11.51
N GLY A 182 2.09 -28.84 -11.58
CA GLY A 182 2.07 -30.24 -12.02
C GLY A 182 1.94 -30.45 -13.53
N VAL A 183 1.98 -29.38 -14.33
CA VAL A 183 1.88 -29.43 -15.79
C VAL A 183 3.12 -28.76 -16.41
N VAL A 184 3.61 -29.31 -17.53
CA VAL A 184 4.71 -28.68 -18.27
C VAL A 184 4.21 -27.37 -18.90
N PRO A 185 4.87 -26.22 -18.65
CA PRO A 185 4.45 -24.95 -19.22
C PRO A 185 4.48 -24.93 -20.75
N ASP A 186 3.46 -24.31 -21.34
CA ASP A 186 3.43 -24.04 -22.77
C ASP A 186 4.23 -22.77 -23.08
N LEU A 187 5.48 -22.97 -23.52
CA LEU A 187 6.40 -21.88 -23.83
C LEU A 187 5.92 -21.00 -25.00
N SER A 188 4.97 -21.45 -25.83
CA SER A 188 4.42 -20.60 -26.90
C SER A 188 3.62 -19.43 -26.36
N GLN A 189 3.14 -19.51 -25.11
CA GLN A 189 2.45 -18.41 -24.44
C GLN A 189 3.39 -17.35 -23.87
N PHE A 190 4.70 -17.57 -23.89
CA PHE A 190 5.69 -16.64 -23.30
C PHE A 190 6.00 -15.51 -24.29
N THR A 191 4.98 -14.72 -24.61
CA THR A 191 5.03 -13.58 -25.53
C THR A 191 5.20 -12.28 -24.75
N ASP A 192 5.76 -11.26 -25.42
CA ASP A 192 5.88 -9.90 -24.86
C ASP A 192 4.51 -9.32 -24.46
N GLU A 193 3.47 -9.63 -25.22
CA GLU A 193 2.09 -9.19 -24.94
C GLU A 193 1.58 -9.80 -23.63
N ARG A 194 1.76 -11.11 -23.45
CA ARG A 194 1.32 -11.80 -22.22
C ARG A 194 2.10 -11.30 -21.01
N TYR A 195 3.42 -11.21 -21.13
CA TYR A 195 4.27 -10.66 -20.08
C TYR A 195 3.84 -9.24 -19.70
N SER A 196 3.65 -8.37 -20.69
CA SER A 196 3.22 -6.99 -20.46
C SER A 196 1.86 -6.92 -19.78
N THR A 197 0.91 -7.77 -20.18
CA THR A 197 -0.44 -7.83 -19.58
C THR A 197 -0.38 -8.29 -18.12
N ILE A 198 0.42 -9.32 -17.82
CA ILE A 198 0.64 -9.80 -16.45
C ILE A 198 1.20 -8.66 -15.59
N VAL A 199 2.30 -8.04 -16.01
CA VAL A 199 2.96 -6.98 -15.22
C VAL A 199 2.04 -5.77 -15.06
N GLN A 200 1.30 -5.40 -16.09
CA GLN A 200 0.35 -4.28 -16.04
C GLN A 200 -0.73 -4.51 -14.99
N HIS A 201 -1.33 -5.69 -14.94
CA HIS A 201 -2.44 -5.96 -14.01
C HIS A 201 -1.94 -6.35 -12.60
N LYS A 202 -0.95 -7.25 -12.51
CA LYS A 202 -0.40 -7.75 -11.23
C LYS A 202 0.36 -6.67 -10.47
N THR A 203 0.96 -5.70 -11.16
CA THR A 203 1.88 -4.72 -10.53
C THR A 203 1.60 -3.26 -10.89
N ALA A 204 1.29 -2.94 -12.16
CA ALA A 204 1.23 -1.55 -12.63
C ALA A 204 -0.15 -0.89 -12.47
N TYR A 205 -1.25 -1.64 -12.32
CA TYR A 205 -2.59 -1.12 -12.01
C TYR A 205 -2.70 -0.58 -10.57
N TRP A 206 -1.56 -0.37 -9.94
CA TRP A 206 -1.46 0.07 -8.57
C TRP A 206 -2.08 1.45 -8.37
N LEU A 207 -2.67 1.66 -7.18
CA LEU A 207 -3.50 2.81 -6.84
C LEU A 207 -2.88 4.16 -7.21
N ALA A 208 -1.57 4.40 -6.98
CA ALA A 208 -0.99 5.68 -7.38
C ALA A 208 -0.66 5.78 -8.87
N VAL A 209 -0.48 4.68 -9.60
CA VAL A 209 -0.42 4.74 -11.07
C VAL A 209 -1.78 5.12 -11.62
N LYS A 210 -2.86 4.53 -11.06
CA LYS A 210 -4.22 4.92 -11.41
C LYS A 210 -4.53 6.36 -11.01
N ALA A 211 -4.12 6.79 -9.82
CA ALA A 211 -4.27 8.18 -9.39
C ALA A 211 -3.49 9.17 -10.28
N LEU A 212 -2.30 8.79 -10.76
CA LEU A 212 -1.54 9.56 -11.75
C LEU A 212 -2.28 9.70 -13.08
N GLN A 213 -2.98 8.64 -13.52
CA GLN A 213 -3.79 8.67 -14.74
C GLN A 213 -5.04 9.54 -14.63
N LEU A 214 -5.50 9.82 -13.41
CA LEU A 214 -6.69 10.64 -13.14
C LEU A 214 -6.34 12.12 -12.91
N MET A 215 -5.06 12.49 -12.94
CA MET A 215 -4.63 13.87 -12.74
C MET A 215 -5.10 14.76 -13.90
N ASP A 216 -5.59 15.95 -13.56
CA ASP A 216 -5.80 17.01 -14.55
C ASP A 216 -4.45 17.58 -15.06
N ASN A 217 -4.50 18.41 -16.10
CA ASN A 217 -3.29 18.97 -16.71
C ASN A 217 -2.44 19.78 -15.71
N ASN A 218 -3.07 20.52 -14.80
CA ASN A 218 -2.37 21.34 -13.83
C ASN A 218 -1.71 20.48 -12.74
N GLN A 219 -2.39 19.44 -12.29
CA GLN A 219 -1.86 18.44 -11.35
C GLN A 219 -0.69 17.67 -11.98
N CYS A 220 -0.79 17.31 -13.25
CA CYS A 220 0.27 16.62 -13.99
C CYS A 220 1.53 17.48 -14.12
N GLU A 221 1.40 18.76 -14.47
CA GLU A 221 2.53 19.69 -14.54
C GLU A 221 3.15 19.93 -13.16
N THR A 222 2.33 20.08 -12.11
CA THR A 222 2.79 20.22 -10.73
C THR A 222 3.56 18.96 -10.29
N PHE A 223 3.02 17.77 -10.54
CA PHE A 223 3.67 16.51 -10.20
C PHE A 223 5.02 16.37 -10.93
N LYS A 224 5.09 16.62 -12.24
CA LYS A 224 6.35 16.56 -13.01
C LYS A 224 7.40 17.57 -12.54
N ALA A 225 6.98 18.76 -12.10
CA ALA A 225 7.90 19.79 -11.62
C ALA A 225 8.62 19.38 -10.32
N HIS A 226 8.01 18.50 -9.52
CA HIS A 226 8.45 18.19 -8.17
C HIS A 226 8.81 16.70 -7.92
N PHE A 227 8.24 15.76 -8.67
CA PHE A 227 8.47 14.32 -8.48
C PHE A 227 9.84 13.88 -9.02
N GLY A 228 10.58 13.07 -8.25
CA GLY A 228 11.90 12.56 -8.64
C GLY A 228 13.03 13.60 -8.62
N ARG A 229 12.77 14.84 -8.20
CA ARG A 229 13.81 15.86 -7.97
C ARG A 229 14.23 15.84 -6.51
N GLY A 230 15.38 15.23 -6.25
CA GLY A 230 16.01 15.06 -4.95
C GLY A 230 16.77 13.75 -4.97
N LYS A 231 18.11 13.80 -4.85
CA LYS A 231 18.93 12.58 -4.90
C LYS A 231 18.54 11.67 -3.73
N PRO A 232 18.09 10.44 -3.98
CA PRO A 232 17.77 9.50 -2.91
C PRO A 232 19.08 9.01 -2.29
N GLY A 233 19.60 9.72 -1.29
CA GLY A 233 20.80 9.31 -0.54
C GLY A 233 21.73 10.43 -0.08
N GLU A 234 21.57 11.67 -0.54
CA GLU A 234 22.31 12.81 0.02
C GLU A 234 21.49 13.38 1.19
N VAL A 235 21.93 13.09 2.42
CA VAL A 235 21.61 13.94 3.57
C VAL A 235 22.25 15.27 3.24
N ASP A 236 21.45 16.34 3.13
CA ASP A 236 21.97 17.70 2.97
C ASP A 236 22.92 17.96 4.16
N GLU A 237 24.23 17.85 3.92
CA GLU A 237 25.25 18.36 4.82
C GLU A 237 25.18 19.89 4.73
N LEU A 238 24.22 20.47 5.46
CA LEU A 238 24.13 21.84 5.99
C LEU A 238 22.64 22.18 6.22
N ALA A 239 22.25 22.25 7.51
CA ALA A 239 21.00 22.76 8.11
C ALA A 239 19.88 21.75 8.45
#